data_AF-A0A7X6VFE5-F1
#
_entry.id   AF-A0A7X6VFE5-F1
#
_cell.length_a   1.000
_cell.length_b   1.000
_cell.length_c   1.000
_cell.angle_alpha   90.00
_cell.angle_beta   90.00
_cell.angle_gamma   90.00
#
_symmetry.space_group_name_H-M   'P 1'
#
loop_
_entity.id
_entity.type
_entity.pdbx_description
1 polymer ?
#
loop_
_entity_poly.entity_id
_entity_poly.type
_entity_poly.pdbx_seq_one_letter_code
_entity_poly.pdbx_strand_id
1 'polypeptide(L)'
;VKHNIIGRTVNFAHENNLSLVSIFPKQIIKSWGEFATVPIINYILLTLLPLIFVRKIALPSIAAANGQYMFFDAKKYMRLLPYKAMKAEKVEDIKIARYYKQNKLKIACLANEKDIRCRMYGSYNKSLNGFSKNVTTYFGGVTLIAMLFWMVTTLGFIPILLVYGTKWLAVYIVAVLLIRILVSITSNQIANKNIVYLMAQQISLGVIILKSIENRLKKEHIWKGRNVL
;
A
#
# COMPACT_ATOMS: atom_id res chain seq x y z
N VAL A 1 10.50 1.00 -18.97
CA VAL A 1 11.67 0.68 -18.15
C VAL A 1 12.82 1.54 -18.67
N LYS A 2 13.31 2.51 -17.89
CA LYS A 2 14.42 3.41 -18.29
C LYS A 2 15.63 3.20 -17.35
N HIS A 3 16.80 3.70 -17.74
CA HIS A 3 18.00 3.83 -16.90
C HIS A 3 18.45 2.58 -16.12
N ASN A 4 18.47 1.42 -16.78
CA ASN A 4 19.01 0.17 -16.23
C ASN A 4 18.51 -0.21 -14.82
N ILE A 5 17.20 -0.07 -14.57
CA ILE A 5 16.60 -0.45 -13.28
C ILE A 5 16.85 -1.92 -12.91
N ILE A 6 16.96 -2.82 -13.89
CA ILE A 6 17.27 -4.23 -13.60
C ILE A 6 18.66 -4.34 -12.99
N GLY A 7 19.69 -3.72 -13.60
CA GLY A 7 21.04 -3.69 -13.05
C GLY A 7 21.10 -3.04 -11.67
N ARG A 8 20.38 -1.93 -11.45
CA ARG A 8 20.28 -1.28 -10.13
C ARG A 8 19.64 -2.19 -9.09
N THR A 9 18.56 -2.89 -9.44
CA THR A 9 17.89 -3.86 -8.55
C THR A 9 18.80 -5.05 -8.24
N VAL A 10 19.54 -5.56 -9.23
CA VAL A 10 20.54 -6.64 -9.03
C VAL A 10 21.60 -6.20 -8.04
N ASN A 11 22.21 -5.02 -8.25
CA ASN A 11 23.24 -4.50 -7.35
C ASN A 11 22.70 -4.30 -5.92
N PHE A 12 21.53 -3.66 -5.80
CA PHE A 12 20.87 -3.45 -4.51
C PHE A 12 20.53 -4.76 -3.79
N ALA A 13 20.05 -5.77 -4.52
CA ALA A 13 19.75 -7.08 -3.98
C ALA A 13 21.02 -7.78 -3.48
N HIS A 14 22.12 -7.68 -4.23
CA HIS A 14 23.41 -8.26 -3.88
C HIS A 14 24.02 -7.61 -2.63
N GLU A 15 24.16 -6.27 -2.62
CA GLU A 15 24.71 -5.50 -1.50
C GLU A 15 23.99 -5.75 -0.18
N ASN A 16 22.68 -6.01 -0.24
CA ASN A 16 21.84 -6.21 0.95
C ASN A 16 21.52 -7.69 1.22
N ASN A 17 22.06 -8.62 0.42
CA ASN A 17 21.76 -10.06 0.45
C ASN A 17 20.24 -10.35 0.51
N LEU A 18 19.50 -9.76 -0.42
CA LEU A 18 18.05 -9.84 -0.50
C LEU A 18 17.61 -11.01 -1.37
N SER A 19 16.55 -11.67 -0.94
CA SER A 19 15.93 -12.80 -1.65
C SER A 19 14.72 -12.37 -2.48
N LEU A 20 14.13 -11.22 -2.14
CA LEU A 20 13.05 -10.57 -2.86
C LEU A 20 13.22 -9.04 -2.74
N VAL A 21 13.18 -8.35 -3.88
CA VAL A 21 13.03 -6.90 -3.96
C VAL A 21 11.70 -6.59 -4.63
N SER A 22 10.82 -5.86 -3.95
CA SER A 22 9.58 -5.38 -4.53
C SER A 22 9.55 -3.85 -4.55
N ILE A 23 8.98 -3.28 -5.61
CA ILE A 23 8.96 -1.84 -5.82
C ILE A 23 7.53 -1.40 -6.09
N PHE A 24 7.04 -0.42 -5.34
CA PHE A 24 5.83 0.34 -5.64
C PHE A 24 6.16 1.33 -6.75
N PRO A 25 5.67 1.11 -7.99
CA PRO A 25 5.96 2.00 -9.09
C PRO A 25 5.20 3.30 -8.95
N LYS A 26 5.71 4.34 -9.61
CA LYS A 26 4.98 5.60 -9.74
C LYS A 26 3.67 5.36 -10.47
N GLN A 27 2.56 5.66 -9.82
CA GLN A 27 1.24 5.46 -10.41
C GLN A 27 0.95 6.52 -11.48
N ILE A 28 0.52 6.05 -12.65
CA ILE A 28 -0.02 6.91 -13.71
C ILE A 28 -1.49 7.12 -13.41
N ILE A 29 -1.85 8.36 -13.08
CA ILE A 29 -3.21 8.76 -12.69
C ILE A 29 -3.71 9.75 -13.73
N LYS A 30 -4.83 9.44 -14.39
CA LYS A 30 -5.35 10.23 -15.51
C LYS A 30 -6.71 10.88 -15.26
N SER A 31 -7.47 10.41 -14.29
CA SER A 31 -8.84 10.89 -14.03
C SER A 31 -9.01 11.38 -12.59
N TRP A 32 -10.00 12.27 -12.38
CA TRP A 32 -10.40 12.76 -11.05
C TRP A 32 -10.72 11.60 -10.10
N GLY A 33 -11.42 10.58 -10.60
CA GLY A 33 -11.74 9.38 -9.84
C GLY A 33 -10.52 8.57 -9.42
N GLU A 34 -9.50 8.47 -10.29
CA GLU A 34 -8.24 7.83 -9.92
C GLU A 34 -7.48 8.66 -8.87
N PHE A 35 -7.46 10.00 -8.97
CA PHE A 35 -6.83 10.88 -7.96
C PHE A 35 -7.52 10.81 -6.59
N ALA A 36 -8.82 10.57 -6.56
CA ALA A 36 -9.57 10.37 -5.32
C ALA A 36 -9.30 9.02 -4.64
N THR A 37 -8.74 8.02 -5.34
CA THR A 37 -8.66 6.64 -4.82
C THR A 37 -7.25 6.05 -4.82
N VAL A 38 -6.53 6.12 -5.93
CA VAL A 38 -5.23 5.46 -6.12
C VAL A 38 -4.17 5.93 -5.10
N PRO A 39 -4.07 7.23 -4.76
CA PRO A 39 -3.08 7.69 -3.77
C PRO A 39 -3.27 7.11 -2.36
N ILE A 40 -4.47 6.61 -2.03
CA ILE A 40 -4.80 6.10 -0.70
C ILE A 40 -3.88 4.94 -0.31
N ILE A 41 -3.50 4.05 -1.24
CA ILE A 41 -2.62 2.92 -0.91
C ILE A 41 -1.28 3.42 -0.37
N ASN A 42 -0.67 4.37 -1.08
CA ASN A 42 0.65 4.88 -0.70
C ASN A 42 0.57 5.67 0.60
N TYR A 43 -0.55 6.36 0.84
CA TYR A 43 -0.83 6.98 2.14
C TYR A 43 -0.85 5.95 3.26
N ILE A 44 -1.73 4.94 3.18
CA ILE A 44 -1.83 3.88 4.20
C ILE A 44 -0.48 3.20 4.42
N LEU A 45 0.17 2.74 3.34
CA LEU A 45 1.44 2.01 3.39
C LEU A 45 2.52 2.83 4.09
N LEU A 46 2.76 4.06 3.65
CA LEU A 46 3.88 4.86 4.15
C LEU A 46 3.62 5.46 5.53
N THR A 47 2.36 5.63 5.95
CA THR A 47 2.04 6.07 7.32
C THR A 47 2.07 4.95 8.34
N LEU A 48 1.76 3.71 7.94
CA LEU A 48 1.72 2.56 8.85
C LEU A 48 3.02 1.75 8.86
N LEU A 49 3.78 1.79 7.77
CA LEU A 49 4.93 0.93 7.58
C LEU A 49 6.10 1.69 6.94
N PRO A 50 7.04 2.18 7.77
CA PRO A 50 8.32 2.64 7.28
C PRO A 50 9.03 1.50 6.53
N LEU A 51 9.19 1.63 5.22
CA LEU A 51 9.63 0.53 4.35
C LEU A 51 11.03 0.01 4.68
N ILE A 52 11.86 0.81 5.36
CA ILE A 52 13.14 0.37 5.91
C ILE A 52 13.00 -0.82 6.87
N PHE A 53 11.90 -0.88 7.63
CA PHE A 53 11.61 -1.97 8.56
C PHE A 53 11.28 -3.28 7.84
N VAL A 54 10.75 -3.21 6.62
CA VAL A 54 10.57 -4.41 5.79
C VAL A 54 11.91 -5.09 5.54
N ARG A 55 12.99 -4.32 5.36
CA ARG A 55 14.35 -4.83 5.15
C ARG A 55 15.08 -5.19 6.44
N LYS A 56 14.92 -4.40 7.49
CA LYS A 56 15.74 -4.51 8.72
C LYS A 56 15.13 -5.44 9.78
N ILE A 57 13.81 -5.60 9.82
CA ILE A 57 13.13 -6.38 10.86
C ILE A 57 12.66 -7.73 10.28
N ALA A 58 13.02 -8.83 10.93
CA ALA A 58 12.71 -10.18 10.45
C ALA A 58 11.22 -10.60 10.65
N LEU A 59 10.44 -9.81 11.39
CA LEU A 59 9.04 -10.13 11.71
C LEU A 59 8.19 -10.27 10.44
N PRO A 60 7.49 -11.40 10.24
CA PRO A 60 6.62 -11.61 9.08
C PRO A 60 5.42 -10.66 9.01
N SER A 61 4.97 -10.11 10.14
CA SER A 61 3.93 -9.08 10.17
C SER A 61 4.36 -7.76 9.52
N ILE A 62 5.67 -7.50 9.47
CA ILE A 62 6.28 -6.31 8.86
C ILE A 62 6.68 -6.64 7.40
N ALA A 63 5.79 -7.27 6.65
CA ALA A 63 6.01 -7.63 5.25
C ALA A 63 5.14 -6.74 4.35
N ALA A 64 5.75 -6.22 3.29
CA ALA A 64 5.03 -5.55 2.22
C ALA A 64 5.68 -5.88 0.87
N ALA A 65 4.85 -6.00 -0.14
CA ALA A 65 5.26 -6.12 -1.53
C ALA A 65 4.13 -5.59 -2.41
N ASN A 66 4.49 -5.27 -3.64
CA ASN A 66 3.58 -4.91 -4.71
C ASN A 66 3.87 -5.83 -5.91
N GLY A 67 2.86 -6.57 -6.35
CA GLY A 67 2.95 -7.47 -7.49
C GLY A 67 3.28 -6.79 -8.82
N GLN A 68 3.21 -5.47 -8.93
CA GLN A 68 3.61 -4.72 -10.13
C GLN A 68 5.11 -4.82 -10.42
N TYR A 69 5.94 -5.07 -9.40
CA TYR A 69 7.36 -5.34 -9.56
C TYR A 69 7.87 -6.24 -8.43
N MET A 70 8.31 -7.44 -8.79
CA MET A 70 8.91 -8.40 -7.87
C MET A 70 10.14 -9.03 -8.52
N PHE A 71 11.30 -8.84 -7.90
CA PHE A 71 12.58 -9.37 -8.33
C PHE A 71 13.06 -10.41 -7.31
N PHE A 72 13.32 -11.64 -7.77
CA PHE A 72 13.60 -12.77 -6.90
C PHE A 72 15.01 -13.32 -7.11
N ASP A 73 15.61 -13.80 -6.02
CA ASP A 73 16.76 -14.71 -6.09
C ASP A 73 16.29 -16.05 -6.71
N ALA A 74 16.85 -16.41 -7.86
CA ALA A 74 16.41 -17.58 -8.63
C ALA A 74 16.56 -18.90 -7.85
N LYS A 75 17.68 -19.10 -7.13
CA LYS A 75 17.93 -20.33 -6.38
C LYS A 75 16.91 -20.48 -5.25
N LYS A 76 16.68 -19.40 -4.49
CA LYS A 76 15.71 -19.41 -3.38
C LYS A 76 14.27 -19.52 -3.87
N TYR A 77 13.94 -18.88 -5.00
CA TYR A 77 12.64 -18.99 -5.64
C TYR A 77 12.36 -20.43 -6.07
N MET A 78 13.31 -21.09 -6.74
CA MET A 78 13.14 -22.48 -7.19
C MET A 78 13.05 -23.47 -6.01
N ARG A 79 13.74 -23.20 -4.90
CA ARG A 79 13.65 -24.02 -3.69
C ARG A 79 12.28 -23.91 -3.00
N LEU A 80 11.73 -22.70 -2.92
CA LEU A 80 10.50 -22.43 -2.16
C LEU A 80 9.22 -22.47 -3.00
N LEU A 81 9.33 -22.24 -4.31
CA LEU A 81 8.21 -22.10 -5.25
C LEU A 81 7.05 -21.28 -4.68
N PRO A 82 7.32 -20.03 -4.24
CA PRO A 82 6.39 -19.27 -3.39
C PRO A 82 5.06 -18.95 -4.07
N TYR A 83 5.06 -18.77 -5.40
CA TYR A 83 3.84 -18.64 -6.18
C TYR A 83 2.95 -19.88 -6.02
N LYS A 84 3.50 -21.09 -6.13
CA LYS A 84 2.71 -22.32 -5.96
C LYS A 84 2.10 -22.42 -4.56
N ALA A 85 2.84 -21.98 -3.53
CA ALA A 85 2.39 -21.99 -2.15
C ALA A 85 1.29 -20.96 -1.87
N MET A 86 1.33 -19.79 -2.54
CA MET A 86 0.47 -18.64 -2.23
C MET A 86 -0.59 -18.34 -3.31
N LYS A 87 -0.66 -19.10 -4.42
CA LYS A 87 -1.58 -18.85 -5.55
C LYS A 87 -3.07 -18.80 -5.21
N ALA A 88 -3.46 -19.35 -4.06
CA ALA A 88 -4.85 -19.34 -3.57
C ALA A 88 -5.17 -18.06 -2.78
N GLU A 89 -4.17 -17.26 -2.43
CA GLU A 89 -4.34 -16.06 -1.62
C GLU A 89 -4.80 -14.85 -2.46
N LYS A 90 -5.70 -14.05 -1.90
CA LYS A 90 -6.24 -12.84 -2.56
C LYS A 90 -5.18 -11.75 -2.78
N VAL A 91 -4.20 -11.69 -1.88
CA VAL A 91 -3.08 -10.75 -1.85
C VAL A 91 -1.75 -11.52 -1.92
N GLU A 92 -1.62 -12.26 -3.02
CA GLU A 92 -0.49 -13.17 -3.27
C GLU A 92 0.87 -12.51 -3.03
N ASP A 93 1.06 -11.28 -3.50
CA ASP A 93 2.30 -10.51 -3.37
C ASP A 93 2.73 -10.30 -1.90
N ILE A 94 1.82 -9.80 -1.06
CA ILE A 94 2.05 -9.59 0.38
C ILE A 94 2.29 -10.94 1.08
N LYS A 95 1.55 -11.97 0.69
CA LYS A 95 1.68 -13.32 1.28
C LYS A 95 3.00 -13.98 0.91
N ILE A 96 3.47 -13.83 -0.34
CA ILE A 96 4.81 -14.24 -0.76
C ILE A 96 5.88 -13.52 0.06
N ALA A 97 5.77 -12.20 0.24
CA ALA A 97 6.71 -11.43 1.06
C ALA A 97 6.74 -11.93 2.52
N ARG A 98 5.57 -12.19 3.10
CA ARG A 98 5.44 -12.75 4.45
C ARG A 98 6.03 -14.17 4.55
N TYR A 99 5.79 -15.00 3.55
CA TYR A 99 6.32 -16.36 3.46
C TYR A 99 7.86 -16.37 3.38
N TYR A 100 8.47 -15.44 2.65
CA TYR A 100 9.92 -15.28 2.63
C TYR A 100 10.48 -14.95 4.03
N LYS A 101 9.84 -14.01 4.74
CA LYS A 101 10.24 -13.69 6.12
C LYS A 101 10.08 -14.87 7.08
N GLN A 102 9.01 -15.66 6.96
CA GLN A 102 8.82 -16.89 7.75
C GLN A 102 9.95 -17.90 7.50
N ASN A 103 10.45 -17.97 6.27
CA ASN A 103 11.61 -18.78 5.88
C ASN A 103 12.96 -18.11 6.19
N LYS A 104 12.97 -17.07 7.05
CA LYS A 104 14.16 -16.32 7.47
C LYS A 104 14.93 -15.68 6.30
N LEU A 105 14.26 -15.42 5.18
CA LEU A 105 14.85 -14.74 4.03
C LEU A 105 14.67 -13.22 4.13
N LYS A 106 15.74 -12.48 3.82
CA LYS A 106 15.70 -11.01 3.77
C LYS A 106 14.96 -10.54 2.52
N ILE A 107 14.10 -9.55 2.68
CA ILE A 107 13.33 -8.94 1.59
C ILE A 107 13.42 -7.41 1.67
N ALA A 108 13.15 -6.69 0.59
CA ALA A 108 12.99 -5.25 0.62
C ALA A 108 11.75 -4.81 -0.16
N CYS A 109 11.14 -3.74 0.32
CA CYS A 109 10.08 -3.04 -0.37
C CYS A 109 10.48 -1.57 -0.53
N LEU A 110 10.33 -1.01 -1.73
CA LEU A 110 10.73 0.36 -2.06
C LEU A 110 9.55 1.12 -2.67
N ALA A 111 9.46 2.43 -2.46
CA ALA A 111 8.43 3.29 -3.07
C ALA A 111 9.00 4.48 -3.88
N ASN A 112 10.33 4.64 -3.89
CA ASN A 112 10.99 5.82 -4.47
C ASN A 112 11.61 5.57 -5.86
N GLU A 113 11.07 4.65 -6.66
CA GLU A 113 11.62 4.37 -7.98
C GLU A 113 10.89 5.14 -9.09
N LYS A 114 11.61 6.01 -9.79
CA LYS A 114 11.07 6.93 -10.81
C LYS A 114 10.96 6.27 -12.19
N ASP A 115 11.73 5.20 -12.44
CA ASP A 115 11.85 4.56 -13.76
C ASP A 115 10.78 3.49 -14.03
N ILE A 116 10.00 3.13 -13.01
CA ILE A 116 8.87 2.20 -13.14
C ILE A 116 7.58 2.99 -12.97
N ARG A 117 6.73 2.93 -13.98
CA ARG A 117 5.43 3.60 -14.00
C ARG A 117 4.36 2.60 -14.36
N CYS A 118 3.29 2.54 -13.58
CA CYS A 118 2.16 1.65 -13.83
C CYS A 118 0.84 2.39 -13.68
N ARG A 119 -0.17 2.02 -14.47
CA ARG A 119 -1.55 2.47 -14.26
C ARG A 119 -2.31 1.32 -13.64
N MET A 120 -2.66 1.42 -12.36
CA MET A 120 -3.35 0.33 -11.66
C MET A 120 -4.83 0.23 -12.07
N TYR A 121 -5.53 1.36 -12.15
CA TYR A 121 -6.94 1.43 -12.49
C TYR A 121 -7.24 2.56 -13.48
N GLY A 122 -8.34 2.41 -14.21
CA GLY A 122 -8.74 3.37 -15.25
C GLY A 122 -9.97 4.23 -14.93
N SER A 123 -10.55 4.09 -13.74
CA SER A 123 -11.74 4.85 -13.30
C SER A 123 -11.94 4.77 -11.78
N TYR A 124 -12.78 5.64 -11.23
CA TYR A 124 -13.18 5.61 -9.82
C TYR A 124 -13.75 4.24 -9.43
N ASN A 125 -14.78 3.77 -10.15
CA ASN A 125 -15.49 2.53 -9.82
C ASN A 125 -14.57 1.30 -9.87
N LYS A 126 -13.67 1.22 -10.87
CA LYS A 126 -12.68 0.14 -10.95
C LYS A 126 -11.71 0.17 -9.76
N SER A 127 -11.25 1.37 -9.37
CA SER A 127 -10.34 1.56 -8.24
C SER A 127 -11.02 1.21 -6.92
N LEU A 128 -12.22 1.70 -6.70
CA LEU A 128 -13.02 1.47 -5.51
C LEU A 128 -13.34 -0.01 -5.32
N ASN A 129 -13.82 -0.69 -6.37
CA ASN A 129 -14.06 -2.13 -6.34
C ASN A 129 -12.78 -2.95 -6.14
N GLY A 130 -11.66 -2.46 -6.67
CA GLY A 130 -10.36 -3.11 -6.51
C GLY A 130 -9.85 -3.01 -5.08
N PHE A 131 -9.83 -1.79 -4.53
CA PHE A 131 -9.35 -1.55 -3.17
C PHE A 131 -10.26 -2.12 -2.11
N SER A 132 -11.59 -2.11 -2.30
CA SER A 132 -12.52 -2.70 -1.32
C SER A 132 -12.28 -4.19 -1.08
N LYS A 133 -11.67 -4.90 -2.05
CA LYS A 133 -11.34 -6.33 -1.90
C LYS A 133 -10.13 -6.57 -1.00
N ASN A 134 -9.18 -5.62 -0.97
CA ASN A 134 -7.88 -5.83 -0.35
C ASN A 134 -7.60 -4.88 0.83
N VAL A 135 -8.42 -3.84 1.04
CA VAL A 135 -8.17 -2.78 2.02
C VAL A 135 -7.94 -3.32 3.44
N THR A 136 -8.72 -4.31 3.87
CA THR A 136 -8.57 -4.92 5.20
C THR A 136 -7.24 -5.63 5.38
N THR A 137 -6.66 -6.15 4.29
CA THR A 137 -5.35 -6.83 4.34
C THR A 137 -4.22 -5.85 4.65
N TYR A 138 -4.34 -4.60 4.22
CA TYR A 138 -3.37 -3.55 4.58
C TYR A 138 -3.34 -3.28 6.09
N PHE A 139 -4.43 -3.60 6.79
CA PHE A 139 -4.57 -3.52 8.25
C PHE A 139 -4.49 -4.90 8.92
N GLY A 140 -3.72 -5.84 8.34
CA GLY A 140 -3.52 -7.18 8.90
C GLY A 140 -4.74 -8.10 8.86
N GLY A 141 -5.77 -7.75 8.09
CA GLY A 141 -7.04 -8.48 8.00
C GLY A 141 -8.10 -8.00 9.01
N VAL A 142 -7.80 -6.98 9.82
CA VAL A 142 -8.69 -6.52 10.90
C VAL A 142 -9.45 -5.26 10.45
N THR A 143 -10.73 -5.43 10.12
CA THR A 143 -11.61 -4.32 9.71
C THR A 143 -11.71 -3.22 10.76
N LEU A 144 -11.71 -3.57 12.05
CA LEU A 144 -11.76 -2.60 13.14
C LEU A 144 -10.57 -1.62 13.09
N ILE A 145 -9.36 -2.12 12.84
CA ILE A 145 -8.17 -1.29 12.72
C ILE A 145 -8.29 -0.35 11.52
N ALA A 146 -8.83 -0.83 10.38
CA ALA A 146 -9.07 0.01 9.21
C ALA A 146 -10.06 1.16 9.51
N MET A 147 -11.15 0.86 10.21
CA MET A 147 -12.15 1.85 10.62
C MET A 147 -11.57 2.85 11.62
N LEU A 148 -10.83 2.39 12.62
CA LEU A 148 -10.17 3.26 13.59
C LEU A 148 -9.15 4.19 12.92
N PHE A 149 -8.34 3.67 11.99
CA PHE A 149 -7.42 4.48 11.21
C PHE A 149 -8.15 5.57 10.42
N TRP A 150 -9.23 5.21 9.71
CA TRP A 150 -10.04 6.19 8.98
C TRP A 150 -10.68 7.22 9.90
N MET A 151 -11.24 6.81 11.03
CA MET A 151 -11.88 7.69 11.99
C MET A 151 -10.90 8.67 12.63
N VAL A 152 -9.73 8.19 13.08
CA VAL A 152 -8.69 9.04 13.68
C VAL A 152 -8.12 10.02 12.65
N THR A 153 -7.88 9.58 11.41
CA THR A 153 -7.32 10.47 10.37
C THR A 153 -8.34 11.44 9.77
N THR A 154 -9.65 11.19 9.96
CA THR A 154 -10.73 12.04 9.45
C THR A 154 -11.26 12.99 10.53
N LEU A 155 -11.48 12.48 11.75
CA LEU A 155 -12.10 13.20 12.85
C LEU A 155 -11.10 13.63 13.94
N GLY A 156 -9.81 13.29 13.80
CA GLY A 156 -8.78 13.61 14.79
C GLY A 156 -8.61 15.09 15.08
N PHE A 157 -9.04 15.98 14.18
CA PHE A 157 -9.06 17.42 14.41
C PHE A 157 -10.07 17.85 15.49
N ILE A 158 -11.16 17.09 15.69
CA ILE A 158 -12.23 17.40 16.65
C ILE A 158 -11.71 17.39 18.10
N PRO A 159 -11.14 16.28 18.62
CA PRO A 159 -10.62 16.28 19.99
C PRO A 159 -9.49 17.30 20.17
N ILE A 160 -8.70 17.57 19.12
CA ILE A 160 -7.63 18.56 19.20
C ILE A 160 -8.20 19.97 19.37
N LEU A 161 -9.22 20.32 18.58
CA LEU A 161 -9.91 21.60 18.69
C LEU A 161 -10.62 21.75 20.04
N LEU A 162 -11.35 20.74 20.49
CA LEU A 162 -12.14 20.80 21.73
C LEU A 162 -11.28 20.86 22.99
N VAL A 163 -10.15 20.15 23.03
CA VAL A 163 -9.30 20.05 24.23
C VAL A 163 -8.17 21.06 24.24
N TYR A 164 -7.53 21.30 23.09
CA TYR A 164 -6.31 22.12 22.99
C TYR A 164 -6.53 23.46 22.27
N GLY A 165 -7.70 23.70 21.68
CA GLY A 165 -8.06 24.96 21.04
C GLY A 165 -7.41 25.19 19.67
N THR A 166 -7.62 26.39 19.12
CA THR A 166 -7.30 26.74 17.72
C THR A 166 -5.81 26.75 17.40
N LYS A 167 -4.94 27.10 18.37
CA LYS A 167 -3.48 27.11 18.19
C LYS A 167 -2.95 25.71 17.87
N TRP A 168 -3.35 24.71 18.65
CA TRP A 168 -2.94 23.32 18.44
C TRP A 168 -3.63 22.67 17.24
N LEU A 169 -4.85 23.11 16.90
CA LEU A 169 -5.48 22.73 15.64
C LEU A 169 -4.64 23.15 14.43
N ALA A 170 -4.07 24.36 14.43
CA ALA A 170 -3.19 24.81 13.35
C ALA A 170 -1.94 23.94 13.23
N VAL A 171 -1.30 23.59 14.35
CA VAL A 171 -0.15 22.67 14.38
C VAL A 171 -0.53 21.29 13.82
N TYR A 172 -1.69 20.76 14.19
CA TYR A 172 -2.20 19.49 13.68
C TYR A 172 -2.42 19.53 12.16
N ILE A 173 -3.07 20.58 11.64
CA ILE A 173 -3.30 20.73 10.20
C ILE A 173 -1.97 20.78 9.45
N VAL A 174 -1.00 21.55 9.94
CA VAL A 174 0.36 21.60 9.36
C VAL A 174 1.00 20.21 9.37
N ALA A 175 0.91 19.47 10.47
CA ALA A 175 1.45 18.11 10.54
C ALA A 175 0.79 17.16 9.52
N VAL A 176 -0.53 17.21 9.37
CA VAL A 176 -1.27 16.41 8.38
C VAL A 176 -0.83 16.76 6.95
N LEU A 177 -0.70 18.04 6.63
CA LEU A 177 -0.24 18.50 5.31
C LEU A 177 1.21 18.06 5.05
N LEU A 178 2.09 18.18 6.04
CA LEU A 178 3.48 17.71 5.93
C LEU A 178 3.55 16.21 5.67
N ILE A 179 2.79 15.39 6.41
CA ILE A 179 2.72 13.94 6.17
C ILE A 179 2.27 13.66 4.73
N ARG A 180 1.24 14.36 4.24
CA ARG A 180 0.74 14.20 2.86
C ARG A 180 1.79 14.57 1.81
N ILE A 181 2.57 15.62 2.05
CA ILE A 181 3.68 16.02 1.18
C ILE A 181 4.78 14.97 1.20
N LEU A 182 5.22 14.52 2.38
CA LEU A 182 6.27 13.51 2.53
C LEU A 182 5.89 12.18 1.87
N VAL A 183 4.66 11.72 2.06
CA VAL A 183 4.11 10.54 1.37
C VAL A 183 4.14 10.73 -0.15
N SER A 184 3.72 11.90 -0.64
CA SER A 184 3.70 12.19 -2.07
C SER A 184 5.10 12.19 -2.68
N ILE A 185 6.08 12.80 -2.01
CA ILE A 185 7.48 12.82 -2.44
C ILE A 185 8.05 11.40 -2.43
N THR A 186 7.89 10.68 -1.32
CA THR A 186 8.43 9.32 -1.15
C THR A 186 7.88 8.34 -2.18
N SER A 187 6.62 8.53 -2.60
CA SER A 187 5.96 7.70 -3.62
C SER A 187 6.02 8.26 -5.04
N ASN A 188 6.79 9.32 -5.27
CA ASN A 188 6.91 10.02 -6.56
C ASN A 188 5.58 10.50 -7.18
N GLN A 189 4.59 10.78 -6.33
CA GLN A 189 3.29 11.34 -6.69
C GLN A 189 3.31 12.87 -6.74
N ILE A 190 2.30 13.46 -7.37
CA ILE A 190 2.17 14.91 -7.52
C ILE A 190 1.56 15.48 -6.23
N ALA A 191 2.40 16.09 -5.38
CA ALA A 191 1.98 16.60 -4.06
C ALA A 191 0.80 17.57 -4.13
N ASN A 192 0.84 18.54 -5.04
CA ASN A 192 -0.23 19.55 -5.18
C ASN A 192 -1.59 18.90 -5.47
N LYS A 193 -1.63 17.89 -6.35
CA LYS A 193 -2.85 17.13 -6.62
C LYS A 193 -3.29 16.34 -5.39
N ASN A 194 -2.37 15.70 -4.65
CA ASN A 194 -2.76 14.99 -3.43
C ASN A 194 -3.32 15.90 -2.33
N ILE A 195 -2.86 17.15 -2.24
CA ILE A 195 -3.41 18.14 -1.30
C ILE A 195 -4.81 18.58 -1.73
N VAL A 196 -5.00 18.91 -3.02
CA VAL A 196 -6.32 19.32 -3.54
C VAL A 196 -7.37 18.23 -3.35
N TYR A 197 -7.00 16.97 -3.52
CA TYR A 197 -7.91 15.84 -3.41
C TYR A 197 -7.96 15.25 -2.00
N LEU A 198 -7.38 15.90 -0.99
CA LEU A 198 -7.29 15.37 0.37
C LEU A 198 -8.64 14.91 0.91
N MET A 199 -9.67 15.76 0.82
CA MET A 199 -11.03 15.44 1.27
C MET A 199 -11.64 14.29 0.46
N ALA A 200 -11.51 14.35 -0.88
CA ALA A 200 -12.00 13.29 -1.77
C ALA A 200 -11.35 11.93 -1.48
N GLN A 201 -10.06 11.93 -1.13
CA GLN A 201 -9.32 10.73 -0.73
C GLN A 201 -9.82 10.17 0.61
N GLN A 202 -10.08 11.02 1.60
CA GLN A 202 -10.60 10.55 2.90
C GLN A 202 -12.03 10.01 2.78
N ILE A 203 -12.90 10.68 2.02
CA ILE A 203 -14.25 10.17 1.74
C ILE A 203 -14.16 8.83 1.01
N SER A 204 -13.31 8.75 -0.03
CA SER A 204 -13.14 7.52 -0.80
C SER A 204 -12.58 6.37 0.03
N LEU A 205 -11.68 6.63 0.98
CA LEU A 205 -11.19 5.62 1.93
C LEU A 205 -12.35 5.07 2.78
N GLY A 206 -13.21 5.95 3.31
CA GLY A 206 -14.41 5.53 4.06
C GLY A 206 -15.32 4.64 3.21
N VAL A 207 -15.64 5.07 1.98
CA VAL A 207 -16.47 4.28 1.05
C VAL A 207 -15.83 2.93 0.71
N ILE A 208 -14.51 2.89 0.50
CA ILE A 208 -13.77 1.64 0.24
C ILE A 208 -13.88 0.68 1.43
N ILE A 209 -13.74 1.17 2.66
CA ILE A 209 -13.87 0.35 3.88
C ILE A 209 -15.30 -0.17 4.04
N LEU A 210 -16.30 0.69 3.91
CA LEU A 210 -17.72 0.30 4.00
C LEU A 210 -18.08 -0.76 2.96
N LYS A 211 -17.65 -0.56 1.72
CA LYS A 211 -17.85 -1.56 0.66
C LYS A 211 -17.08 -2.85 0.92
N SER A 212 -15.92 -2.79 1.57
CA SER A 212 -15.20 -3.99 2.00
C SER A 212 -16.01 -4.81 3.00
N ILE A 213 -16.68 -4.14 3.94
CA ILE A 213 -17.58 -4.76 4.92
C ILE A 213 -18.77 -5.38 4.20
N GLU A 214 -19.43 -4.63 3.33
CA GLU A 214 -20.58 -5.09 2.55
C GLU A 214 -20.24 -6.36 1.74
N ASN A 215 -19.12 -6.35 1.01
CA ASN A 215 -18.67 -7.50 0.23
C ASN A 215 -18.40 -8.74 1.11
N ARG A 216 -17.90 -8.53 2.34
CA ARG A 216 -17.64 -9.62 3.29
C ARG A 216 -18.95 -10.21 3.84
N LEU A 217 -19.94 -9.35 4.10
CA LEU A 217 -21.27 -9.77 4.55
C LEU A 217 -22.05 -10.51 3.46
N LYS A 218 -21.97 -10.05 2.21
CA LYS A 218 -22.68 -10.64 1.07
C LYS A 218 -22.08 -11.97 0.58
N LYS A 219 -20.94 -12.42 1.12
CA LYS A 219 -20.17 -13.60 0.65
C LYS A 219 -19.91 -13.62 -0.87
N GLU A 220 -20.00 -12.48 -1.54
CA GLU A 220 -19.68 -12.34 -2.97
C GLU A 220 -18.16 -12.37 -3.16
N HIS A 221 -17.58 -13.57 -3.04
CA HIS A 221 -16.15 -13.81 -3.21
C HIS A 221 -15.86 -14.45 -4.57
N ILE A 222 -16.38 -13.86 -5.64
CA ILE A 222 -16.03 -14.23 -7.01
C ILE A 222 -14.81 -13.40 -7.42
N TRP A 223 -13.65 -14.04 -7.47
CA TRP A 223 -12.44 -13.46 -8.08
C TRP A 223 -12.12 -14.18 -9.37
N LYS A 224 -12.29 -13.49 -10.51
CA LYS A 224 -12.04 -14.04 -11.86
C LYS A 224 -12.68 -15.42 -12.09
N GLY A 225 -13.96 -15.57 -11.73
CA GLY A 225 -14.69 -16.84 -11.88
C GLY A 225 -14.33 -17.94 -10.87
N ARG A 226 -13.51 -17.65 -9.85
CA ARG A 226 -13.16 -18.60 -8.80
C ARG A 226 -13.75 -18.16 -7.46
N ASN A 227 -14.39 -19.12 -6.79
CA ASN A 227 -14.88 -18.97 -5.43
C ASN A 227 -13.68 -19.19 -4.49
N VAL A 228 -13.27 -18.16 -3.77
CA VAL A 228 -12.14 -18.23 -2.84
C VAL A 228 -12.72 -18.05 -1.43
N LEU A 229 -13.22 -19.18 -0.92
CA LEU A 229 -13.51 -19.41 0.49
C LEU A 229 -12.20 -19.79 1.20
#